data_AF-A0A7C2NBG4-F1
#
_entry.id   AF-A0A7C2NBG4-F1
#
_cell.length_a   1.000
_cell.length_b   1.000
_cell.length_c   1.000
_cell.angle_alpha   90.00
_cell.angle_beta   90.00
_cell.angle_gamma   90.00
#
_symmetry.space_group_name_H-M   'P 1'
#
loop_
_entity.id
_entity.type
_entity.pdbx_description
1 polymer ?
#
loop_
_entity_poly.entity_id
_entity_poly.type
_entity_poly.pdbx_seq_one_letter_code
_entity_poly.pdbx_strand_id
1 'polypeptide(L)'
;MKMQDEGCDITAGLKELGPQDIRETAFQILEKAAREKPGRVLIESIGGYLQYIRVYGQEQDPASMSGISYISDSYNNVEYLQITPFRLEISCYTQNREPRNILEIIGDLKKSEEIWICANARVIKKFDSNTYLMKLADRLFLIKAGFLSIKEEGDLSWLLIYTDRDRELQAVKIYCAEDKDILSLLL
;
A
#
# COMPACT_ATOMS: atom_id res chain seq x y z
N MET A 1 -2.32 -40.22 -22.07
CA MET A 1 -1.48 -39.90 -20.90
C MET A 1 -1.46 -38.38 -20.80
N LYS A 2 -2.25 -37.79 -19.89
CA LYS A 2 -2.25 -36.33 -19.70
C LYS A 2 -0.95 -36.00 -18.98
N MET A 3 -0.05 -35.24 -19.60
CA MET A 3 1.01 -34.57 -18.86
C MET A 3 0.32 -33.68 -17.84
N GLN A 4 0.48 -34.01 -16.56
CA GLN A 4 0.23 -33.04 -15.51
C GLN A 4 1.29 -31.97 -15.73
N ASP A 5 0.86 -30.76 -16.09
CA ASP A 5 1.64 -29.57 -15.81
C ASP A 5 1.89 -29.60 -14.30
N GLU A 6 3.08 -30.03 -13.89
CA GLU A 6 3.61 -29.68 -12.58
C GLU A 6 3.82 -28.17 -12.62
N GLY A 7 2.75 -27.42 -12.38
CA GLY A 7 2.78 -25.98 -12.30
C GLY A 7 3.86 -25.60 -11.29
N CYS A 8 4.91 -24.96 -11.78
CA CYS A 8 5.98 -24.43 -10.94
C CYS A 8 5.31 -23.56 -9.87
N ASP A 9 5.45 -23.93 -8.60
CA ASP A 9 4.95 -23.11 -7.51
C ASP A 9 5.82 -21.85 -7.45
N ILE A 10 5.36 -20.78 -8.09
CA ILE A 10 6.04 -19.49 -8.15
C ILE A 10 6.15 -18.80 -6.78
N THR A 11 5.51 -19.35 -5.75
CA THR A 11 5.68 -18.88 -4.37
C THR A 11 6.79 -19.61 -3.62
N ALA A 12 7.34 -20.69 -4.18
CA ALA A 12 8.38 -21.48 -3.56
C ALA A 12 9.64 -20.64 -3.32
N GLY A 13 9.99 -20.44 -2.05
CA GLY A 13 11.14 -19.65 -1.63
C GLY A 13 10.83 -18.19 -1.29
N LEU A 14 9.62 -17.70 -1.55
CA LEU A 14 9.22 -16.36 -1.14
C LEU A 14 8.69 -16.34 0.30
N LYS A 15 8.99 -15.27 1.05
CA LYS A 15 8.41 -15.06 2.39
C LYS A 15 6.96 -14.55 2.25
N GLU A 16 5.99 -15.37 2.66
CA GLU A 16 4.62 -14.91 2.91
C GLU A 16 4.62 -13.94 4.11
N LEU A 17 4.04 -12.75 3.92
CA LEU A 17 3.93 -11.75 4.97
C LEU A 17 2.69 -12.05 5.83
N GLY A 18 2.88 -12.23 7.14
CA GLY A 18 1.78 -12.28 8.07
C GLY A 18 1.16 -10.90 8.28
N PRO A 19 -0.02 -10.81 8.93
CA PRO A 19 -0.71 -9.52 9.16
C PRO A 19 0.19 -8.48 9.84
N GLN A 20 0.98 -8.88 10.84
CA GLN A 20 1.92 -7.97 11.51
C GLN A 20 3.07 -7.53 10.60
N ASP A 21 3.65 -8.44 9.80
CA ASP A 21 4.69 -8.09 8.84
C ASP A 21 4.16 -7.07 7.80
N ILE A 22 2.91 -7.21 7.36
CA ILE A 22 2.26 -6.27 6.43
C ILE A 22 2.14 -4.89 7.06
N ARG A 23 1.62 -4.83 8.29
CA ARG A 23 1.47 -3.58 9.05
C ARG A 23 2.81 -2.88 9.26
N GLU A 24 3.81 -3.61 9.72
CA GLU A 24 5.16 -3.09 9.92
C GLU A 24 5.79 -2.60 8.61
N THR A 25 5.68 -3.38 7.53
CA THR A 25 6.20 -3.01 6.21
C THR A 25 5.57 -1.72 5.70
N ALA A 26 4.25 -1.56 5.85
CA ALA A 26 3.55 -0.35 5.44
C ALA A 26 4.05 0.89 6.18
N PHE A 27 4.22 0.80 7.51
CA PHE A 27 4.78 1.90 8.30
C PHE A 27 6.24 2.18 7.96
N GLN A 28 7.06 1.16 7.68
CA GLN A 28 8.44 1.37 7.23
C GLN A 28 8.51 2.12 5.90
N ILE A 29 7.66 1.78 4.93
CA ILE A 29 7.56 2.48 3.65
C ILE A 29 7.18 3.94 3.88
N LEU A 30 6.18 4.19 4.73
CA LEU A 30 5.69 5.52 5.06
C LEU A 30 6.73 6.38 5.79
N GLU A 31 7.39 5.85 6.81
CA GLU A 31 8.44 6.55 7.55
C GLU A 31 9.64 6.88 6.66
N LYS A 32 10.05 5.93 5.81
CA LYS A 32 11.13 6.15 4.84
C LYS A 32 10.78 7.29 3.87
N ALA A 33 9.58 7.24 3.29
CA ALA A 33 9.11 8.29 2.39
C ALA A 33 9.06 9.66 3.10
N ALA A 34 8.49 9.73 4.30
CA ALA A 34 8.41 10.97 5.07
C ALA A 34 9.78 11.58 5.40
N ARG A 35 10.83 10.77 5.59
CA ARG A 35 12.19 11.23 5.87
C ARG A 35 12.97 11.62 4.62
N GLU A 36 12.93 10.77 3.59
CA GLU A 36 13.83 10.88 2.45
C GLU A 36 13.20 11.63 1.27
N LYS A 37 11.88 11.51 1.09
CA LYS A 37 11.12 12.04 -0.05
C LYS A 37 9.74 12.50 0.44
N PRO A 38 9.65 13.51 1.33
CA PRO A 38 8.38 13.95 1.91
C PRO A 38 7.37 14.39 0.86
N GLY A 39 7.83 14.82 -0.32
CA GLY A 39 7.02 15.06 -1.51
C GLY A 39 6.41 13.81 -2.17
N ARG A 40 6.34 12.69 -1.47
CA ARG A 40 5.55 11.52 -1.87
C ARG A 40 4.43 11.24 -0.89
N VAL A 41 4.40 11.97 0.23
CA VAL A 41 3.47 11.72 1.33
C VAL A 41 2.34 12.73 1.26
N LEU A 42 1.11 12.22 1.20
CA LEU A 42 -0.10 13.02 1.28
C LEU A 42 -0.83 12.71 2.58
N ILE A 43 -1.28 13.76 3.26
CA ILE A 43 -2.13 13.66 4.44
C ILE A 43 -3.49 14.26 4.09
N GLU A 44 -4.52 13.43 4.13
CA GLU A 44 -5.91 13.86 3.98
C GLU A 44 -6.51 14.03 5.36
N SER A 45 -7.26 15.13 5.54
CA SER A 45 -7.98 15.38 6.79
C SER A 45 -9.45 15.70 6.55
N ILE A 46 -10.28 15.30 7.50
CA ILE A 46 -11.68 15.68 7.57
C ILE A 46 -11.91 16.36 8.93
N GLY A 47 -12.42 17.59 8.90
CA GLY A 47 -12.61 18.38 10.12
C GLY A 47 -11.32 18.64 10.92
N GLY A 48 -10.15 18.58 10.28
CA GLY A 48 -8.84 18.74 10.93
C GLY A 48 -8.22 17.44 11.49
N TYR A 49 -8.91 16.32 11.38
CA TYR A 49 -8.44 15.00 11.83
C TYR A 49 -8.06 14.12 10.66
N LEU A 50 -7.07 13.26 10.87
CA LEU A 50 -6.52 12.36 9.86
C LEU A 50 -7.61 11.44 9.32
N GLN A 51 -7.93 11.60 8.05
CA GLN A 51 -8.74 10.65 7.32
C GLN A 51 -7.84 9.51 6.81
N TYR A 52 -6.75 9.83 6.13
CA TYR A 52 -5.75 8.85 5.72
C TYR A 52 -4.40 9.51 5.42
N ILE A 53 -3.37 8.67 5.35
CA ILE A 53 -2.05 9.05 4.85
C ILE A 53 -1.69 8.14 3.67
N ARG A 54 -1.17 8.72 2.59
CA ARG A 54 -0.72 8.01 1.40
C ARG A 54 0.76 8.21 1.14
N VAL A 55 1.38 7.19 0.55
CA VAL A 55 2.71 7.27 -0.07
C VAL A 55 2.57 6.95 -1.55
N TYR A 56 2.88 7.90 -2.42
CA TYR A 56 2.84 7.73 -3.86
C TYR A 56 4.11 7.06 -4.41
N GLY A 57 3.99 6.33 -5.52
CA GLY A 57 5.13 5.73 -6.22
C GLY A 57 6.10 6.74 -6.83
N GLN A 58 5.65 7.97 -7.08
CA GLN A 58 6.44 9.07 -7.61
C GLN A 58 6.13 10.36 -6.85
N GLU A 59 7.06 11.32 -6.85
CA GLU A 59 6.77 12.65 -6.32
C GLU A 59 5.59 13.26 -7.05
N GLN A 60 4.67 13.87 -6.29
CA GLN A 60 3.55 14.60 -6.87
C GLN A 60 3.93 16.08 -7.02
N ASP A 61 3.19 16.83 -7.84
CA ASP A 61 3.46 18.26 -8.05
C ASP A 61 3.48 19.02 -6.70
N PRO A 62 4.51 19.84 -6.40
CA PRO A 62 4.59 20.62 -5.17
C PRO A 62 3.33 21.44 -4.84
N ALA A 63 2.57 21.89 -5.86
CA ALA A 63 1.31 22.62 -5.67
C ALA A 63 0.22 21.79 -4.98
N SER A 64 0.29 20.45 -5.05
CA SER A 64 -0.59 19.53 -4.33
C SER A 64 0.01 19.01 -3.02
N MET A 65 1.19 19.52 -2.58
CA MET A 65 1.97 18.90 -1.49
C MET A 65 2.46 19.85 -0.39
N SER A 66 2.14 21.14 -0.45
CA SER A 66 2.37 22.06 0.68
C SER A 66 1.19 22.03 1.64
N GLY A 67 1.09 20.97 2.44
CA GLY A 67 0.10 20.85 3.51
C GLY A 67 -1.07 19.94 3.20
N ILE A 68 -1.80 19.62 4.27
CA ILE A 68 -3.05 18.86 4.28
C ILE A 68 -3.93 19.38 3.15
N SER A 69 -4.10 18.55 2.14
CA SER A 69 -4.71 18.92 0.86
C SER A 69 -5.94 18.06 0.65
N TYR A 70 -7.03 18.69 0.25
CA TYR A 70 -8.21 18.02 -0.27
C TYR A 70 -7.94 17.71 -1.74
N ILE A 71 -7.95 16.45 -2.15
CA ILE A 71 -7.81 16.14 -3.57
C ILE A 71 -8.87 15.19 -4.12
N SER A 72 -9.39 15.57 -5.30
CA SER A 72 -10.43 14.90 -6.07
C SER A 72 -9.96 13.62 -6.76
N ASP A 73 -10.92 12.87 -7.31
CA ASP A 73 -10.81 11.53 -7.92
C ASP A 73 -9.71 11.31 -8.99
N SER A 74 -9.01 12.36 -9.44
CA SER A 74 -7.94 12.26 -10.45
C SER A 74 -6.69 11.51 -9.97
N TYR A 75 -6.54 11.29 -8.66
CA TYR A 75 -5.39 10.58 -8.05
C TYR A 75 -5.60 9.07 -7.90
N ASN A 76 -6.70 8.54 -8.43
CA ASN A 76 -6.89 7.08 -8.53
C ASN A 76 -6.12 6.45 -9.70
N ASN A 77 -5.44 7.24 -10.53
CA ASN A 77 -4.64 6.78 -11.67
C ASN A 77 -3.13 6.69 -11.38
N VAL A 78 -2.74 6.68 -10.11
CA VAL A 78 -1.33 6.57 -9.69
C VAL A 78 -1.13 5.47 -8.64
N GLU A 79 0.09 4.94 -8.58
CA GLU A 79 0.49 3.96 -7.58
C GLU A 79 0.58 4.60 -6.19
N TYR A 80 -0.07 4.01 -5.19
CA TYR A 80 0.08 4.45 -3.81
C TYR A 80 -0.15 3.34 -2.79
N LEU A 81 0.41 3.52 -1.60
CA LEU A 81 0.04 2.81 -0.37
C LEU A 81 -0.73 3.79 0.52
N GLN A 82 -1.86 3.38 1.08
CA GLN A 82 -2.69 4.17 2.00
C GLN A 82 -2.79 3.48 3.35
N ILE A 83 -2.62 4.24 4.43
CA ILE A 83 -2.97 3.82 5.80
C ILE A 83 -4.05 4.75 6.31
N THR A 84 -5.10 4.19 6.90
CA THR A 84 -6.21 4.96 7.46
C THR A 84 -6.52 4.43 8.86
N PRO A 85 -6.65 5.31 9.86
CA PRO A 85 -7.23 4.92 11.14
C PRO A 85 -8.74 4.66 10.97
N PHE A 86 -9.29 3.73 11.74
CA PHE A 86 -10.74 3.54 11.78
C PHE A 86 -11.49 4.68 12.45
N ARG A 87 -10.80 5.46 13.29
CA ARG A 87 -11.36 6.58 14.05
C ARG A 87 -10.64 7.88 13.72
N LEU A 88 -11.41 8.96 13.65
CA LEU A 88 -10.93 10.32 13.38
C LEU A 88 -10.45 10.98 14.67
N GLU A 89 -9.33 10.50 15.22
CA GLU A 89 -8.84 10.94 16.54
C GLU A 89 -7.46 11.61 16.47
N ILE A 90 -6.75 11.46 15.35
CA ILE A 90 -5.39 12.00 15.17
C ILE A 90 -5.50 13.39 14.54
N SER A 91 -5.20 14.44 15.31
CA SER A 91 -5.18 15.80 14.76
C SER A 91 -4.07 15.95 13.72
N CYS A 92 -4.38 16.56 12.58
CA CYS A 92 -3.39 16.94 11.57
C CYS A 92 -2.80 18.33 11.81
N TYR A 93 -3.41 19.14 12.69
CA TYR A 93 -3.00 20.51 12.97
C TYR A 93 -2.60 20.70 14.44
N THR A 94 -1.70 21.65 14.67
CA THR A 94 -1.36 22.13 16.01
C THR A 94 -2.51 22.94 16.60
N GLN A 95 -2.44 23.28 17.89
CA GLN A 95 -3.43 24.14 18.54
C GLN A 95 -3.56 25.52 17.85
N ASN A 96 -2.49 25.99 17.21
CA ASN A 96 -2.44 27.26 16.48
C ASN A 96 -2.92 27.14 15.02
N ARG A 97 -3.49 25.99 14.62
CA ARG A 97 -3.94 25.68 13.25
C ARG A 97 -2.83 25.58 12.19
N GLU A 98 -1.57 25.47 12.62
CA GLU A 98 -0.47 25.15 11.72
C GLU A 98 -0.43 23.63 11.43
N PRO A 99 -0.07 23.19 10.21
CA PRO A 99 0.12 21.77 9.91
C PRO A 99 1.14 21.12 10.84
N ARG A 100 0.83 19.92 11.36
CA ARG A 100 1.77 19.15 12.19
C ARG A 100 2.85 18.47 11.36
N ASN A 101 3.95 18.13 12.02
CA ASN A 101 5.00 17.32 11.43
C ASN A 101 4.48 15.93 11.05
N ILE A 102 4.80 15.48 9.83
CA ILE A 102 4.35 14.19 9.28
C ILE A 102 4.78 13.01 10.17
N LEU A 103 6.00 13.03 10.70
CA LEU A 103 6.52 11.96 11.55
C LEU A 103 5.78 11.86 12.90
N GLU A 104 5.31 12.99 13.44
CA GLU A 104 4.47 12.97 14.64
C GLU A 104 3.11 12.34 14.37
N ILE A 105 2.48 12.69 13.24
CA ILE A 105 1.19 12.10 12.82
C ILE A 105 1.36 10.59 12.61
N ILE A 106 2.45 10.16 11.97
CA ILE A 106 2.79 8.73 11.81
C ILE A 106 2.96 8.06 13.18
N GLY A 107 3.66 8.72 14.11
CA GLY A 107 3.86 8.23 15.46
C GLY A 107 2.55 7.99 16.22
N ASP A 108 1.57 8.88 16.04
CA ASP A 108 0.22 8.71 16.62
C ASP A 108 -0.57 7.63 15.89
N LEU A 109 -0.50 7.56 14.56
CA LEU A 109 -1.16 6.52 13.75
C LEU A 109 -0.68 5.11 14.08
N LYS A 110 0.60 4.93 14.41
CA LYS A 110 1.13 3.62 14.86
C LYS A 110 0.48 3.13 16.16
N LYS A 111 0.02 4.05 17.01
CA LYS A 111 -0.65 3.74 18.28
C LYS A 111 -2.14 3.43 18.10
N SER A 112 -2.71 3.68 16.93
CA SER A 112 -4.10 3.34 16.65
C SER A 112 -4.32 1.83 16.77
N GLU A 113 -5.29 1.43 17.59
CA GLU A 113 -5.64 0.02 17.76
C GLU A 113 -6.13 -0.59 16.44
N GLU A 114 -6.86 0.19 15.66
CA GLU A 114 -7.52 -0.25 14.44
C GLU A 114 -7.15 0.64 13.25
N ILE A 115 -6.56 0.02 12.23
CA ILE A 115 -6.27 0.60 10.92
C ILE A 115 -6.69 -0.34 9.79
N TRP A 116 -6.84 0.21 8.59
CA TRP A 116 -6.74 -0.57 7.36
C TRP A 116 -5.56 -0.07 6.51
N ILE A 117 -5.07 -0.93 5.63
CA ILE A 117 -4.01 -0.62 4.67
C ILE A 117 -4.50 -1.06 3.30
N CYS A 118 -4.48 -0.12 2.37
CA CYS A 118 -4.86 -0.36 1.00
C CYS A 118 -3.71 0.04 0.07
N ALA A 119 -3.67 -0.53 -1.12
CA ALA A 119 -2.80 -0.03 -2.17
C ALA A 119 -3.55 0.13 -3.47
N ASN A 120 -3.17 1.15 -4.22
CA ASN A 120 -3.42 1.18 -5.65
C ASN A 120 -2.12 0.74 -6.33
N ALA A 121 -2.11 -0.49 -6.82
CA ALA A 121 -0.90 -1.15 -7.27
C ALA A 121 -0.99 -1.46 -8.75
N ARG A 122 0.13 -1.29 -9.46
CA ARG A 122 0.20 -1.63 -10.89
C ARG A 122 0.49 -3.10 -11.05
N VAL A 123 -0.27 -3.78 -11.91
CA VAL A 123 0.05 -5.14 -12.34
C VAL A 123 1.24 -5.10 -13.28
N ILE A 124 2.32 -5.75 -12.89
CA ILE A 124 3.53 -5.90 -13.70
C ILE A 124 3.46 -7.16 -14.54
N LYS A 125 3.02 -8.28 -13.93
CA LYS A 125 2.89 -9.57 -14.60
C LYS A 125 1.72 -10.35 -14.03
N LYS A 126 0.94 -11.01 -14.88
CA LYS A 126 -0.14 -11.92 -14.47
C LYS A 126 0.30 -13.37 -14.70
N PHE A 127 0.36 -14.15 -13.63
CA PHE A 127 0.74 -15.56 -13.74
C PHE A 127 -0.46 -16.48 -13.95
N ASP A 128 -1.56 -16.20 -13.24
CA ASP A 128 -2.81 -16.96 -13.36
C ASP A 128 -4.02 -16.05 -13.06
N SER A 129 -5.22 -16.62 -12.86
CA SER A 129 -6.43 -15.86 -12.60
C SER A 129 -6.44 -15.11 -11.26
N ASN A 130 -5.56 -15.48 -10.33
CA ASN A 130 -5.53 -15.03 -8.95
C ASN A 130 -4.14 -14.58 -8.48
N THR A 131 -3.07 -14.82 -9.25
CA THR A 131 -1.68 -14.52 -8.87
C THR A 131 -1.04 -13.48 -9.77
N TYR A 132 -0.54 -12.40 -9.17
CA TYR A 132 -0.06 -11.20 -9.84
C TYR A 132 1.26 -10.72 -9.23
N LEU A 133 2.23 -10.32 -10.05
CA LEU A 133 3.34 -9.48 -9.60
C LEU A 133 2.88 -8.03 -9.68
N MET A 134 2.90 -7.32 -8.55
CA MET A 134 2.40 -5.95 -8.47
C MET A 134 3.43 -5.02 -7.86
N LYS A 135 3.44 -3.78 -8.35
CA LYS A 135 4.28 -2.70 -7.83
C LYS A 135 3.50 -1.83 -6.86
N LEU A 136 4.02 -1.74 -5.64
CA LEU A 136 3.53 -0.87 -4.58
C LEU A 136 4.64 0.10 -4.18
N ALA A 137 4.49 1.36 -4.56
CA ALA A 137 5.51 2.38 -4.40
C ALA A 137 6.87 1.92 -4.99
N ASP A 138 7.89 1.72 -4.14
CA ASP A 138 9.25 1.34 -4.57
C ASP A 138 9.51 -0.18 -4.50
N ARG A 139 8.49 -1.00 -4.23
CA ARG A 139 8.66 -2.44 -3.98
C ARG A 139 7.75 -3.27 -4.87
N LEU A 140 8.21 -4.47 -5.21
CA LEU A 140 7.41 -5.48 -5.90
C LEU A 140 6.92 -6.52 -4.89
N PHE A 141 5.67 -6.91 -5.05
CA PHE A 141 5.03 -7.93 -4.23
C PHE A 141 4.34 -8.92 -5.14
N LEU A 142 4.49 -10.21 -4.84
CA LEU A 142 3.64 -11.23 -5.44
C LEU A 142 2.36 -11.31 -4.61
N ILE A 143 1.22 -11.10 -5.25
CA ILE A 143 -0.09 -11.02 -4.62
C ILE A 143 -0.95 -12.16 -5.16
N LYS A 144 -1.47 -12.99 -4.25
CA LYS A 144 -2.44 -14.04 -4.57
C LYS A 144 -3.78 -13.70 -3.91
N ALA A 145 -4.81 -13.46 -4.71
CA ALA A 145 -6.13 -13.07 -4.22
C ALA A 145 -7.23 -13.83 -4.95
N GLY A 146 -8.09 -14.54 -4.22
CA GLY A 146 -9.13 -15.39 -4.79
C GLY A 146 -10.32 -14.65 -5.42
N PHE A 147 -10.40 -13.33 -5.27
CA PHE A 147 -11.56 -12.52 -5.68
C PHE A 147 -11.18 -11.30 -6.55
N LEU A 148 -9.89 -11.11 -6.83
CA LEU A 148 -9.43 -10.04 -7.72
C LEU A 148 -9.42 -10.54 -9.16
N SER A 149 -10.38 -10.08 -9.96
CA SER A 149 -10.33 -10.23 -11.41
C SER A 149 -9.67 -9.01 -12.03
N ILE A 150 -8.33 -8.98 -12.04
CA ILE A 150 -7.60 -7.91 -12.73
C ILE A 150 -7.51 -8.24 -14.22
N LYS A 151 -7.88 -7.26 -15.06
CA LYS A 151 -8.13 -7.46 -16.49
C LYS A 151 -6.83 -7.63 -17.25
N GLU A 152 -5.87 -6.71 -17.13
CA GLU A 152 -4.65 -6.73 -17.94
C GLU A 152 -3.37 -6.29 -17.19
N GLU A 153 -2.20 -6.64 -17.73
CA GLU A 153 -0.92 -6.11 -17.28
C GLU A 153 -0.83 -4.60 -17.58
N GLY A 154 -0.25 -3.82 -16.68
CA GLY A 154 -0.21 -2.36 -16.76
C GLY A 154 -1.39 -1.66 -16.07
N ASP A 155 -2.49 -2.38 -15.82
CA ASP A 155 -3.63 -1.86 -15.07
C ASP A 155 -3.26 -1.51 -13.62
N LEU A 156 -3.93 -0.48 -13.11
CA LEU A 156 -3.94 -0.14 -11.70
C LEU A 156 -5.11 -0.84 -11.02
N SER A 157 -4.86 -1.44 -9.86
CA SER A 157 -5.87 -2.12 -9.08
C SER A 157 -5.82 -1.68 -7.63
N TRP A 158 -6.97 -1.26 -7.11
CA TRP A 158 -7.14 -0.95 -5.70
C TRP A 158 -7.37 -2.24 -4.91
N LEU A 159 -6.54 -2.45 -3.90
CA LEU A 159 -6.50 -3.64 -3.07
C LEU A 159 -6.62 -3.23 -1.61
N LEU A 160 -7.54 -3.86 -0.88
CA LEU A 160 -7.43 -3.91 0.57
C LEU A 160 -6.42 -5.01 0.93
N ILE A 161 -5.35 -4.62 1.60
CA ILE A 161 -4.20 -5.48 1.91
C ILE A 161 -4.23 -5.95 3.37
N TYR A 162 -4.74 -5.09 4.26
CA TYR A 162 -4.78 -5.36 5.69
C TYR A 162 -5.93 -4.61 6.34
N THR A 163 -6.52 -5.21 7.37
CA THR A 163 -7.45 -4.56 8.28
C THR A 163 -7.40 -5.26 9.64
N ASP A 164 -7.47 -4.47 10.71
CA ASP A 164 -7.58 -5.00 12.08
C ASP A 164 -8.98 -5.57 12.39
N ARG A 165 -10.02 -5.11 11.69
CA ARG A 165 -11.41 -5.49 12.00
C ARG A 165 -11.91 -6.76 11.33
N ASP A 166 -11.48 -7.01 10.11
CA ASP A 166 -12.12 -8.01 9.26
C ASP A 166 -11.10 -9.03 8.75
N ARG A 167 -10.97 -10.13 9.48
CA ARG A 167 -9.99 -11.18 9.18
C ARG A 167 -10.33 -11.94 7.89
N GLU A 168 -11.58 -11.89 7.42
CA GLU A 168 -11.97 -12.57 6.17
C GLU A 168 -11.48 -11.82 4.92
N LEU A 169 -11.27 -10.50 5.03
CA LEU A 169 -10.62 -9.68 3.99
C LEU A 169 -9.10 -9.90 3.89
N GLN A 170 -8.49 -10.66 4.81
CA GLN A 170 -7.09 -11.11 4.75
C GLN A 170 -6.87 -12.26 3.74
N ALA A 171 -7.85 -12.57 2.90
CA ALA A 171 -7.75 -13.59 1.84
C ALA A 171 -6.77 -13.22 0.70
N VAL A 172 -6.12 -12.05 0.77
CA VAL A 172 -4.98 -11.68 -0.06
C VAL A 172 -3.69 -12.16 0.59
N LYS A 173 -3.01 -13.11 -0.05
CA LYS A 173 -1.66 -13.50 0.37
C LYS A 173 -0.64 -12.61 -0.32
N ILE A 174 0.28 -12.09 0.46
CA ILE A 174 1.32 -11.18 -0.03
C ILE A 174 2.67 -11.82 0.25
N TYR A 175 3.48 -11.93 -0.79
CA TYR A 175 4.84 -12.41 -0.70
C TYR A 175 5.79 -11.28 -1.05
N CYS A 176 6.79 -11.06 -0.20
CA CYS A 176 7.86 -10.11 -0.48
C CYS A 176 8.81 -10.72 -1.52
N ALA A 177 9.02 -10.01 -2.63
CA ALA A 177 10.00 -10.40 -3.64
C ALA A 177 11.25 -9.52 -3.49
N GLU A 178 12.40 -10.12 -3.23
CA GLU A 178 13.68 -9.40 -3.25
C GLU A 178 14.20 -9.31 -4.69
N ASP A 179 15.19 -8.45 -4.96
CA ASP A 179 15.76 -8.24 -6.31
C ASP A 179 16.15 -9.55 -7.02
N LYS A 180 16.67 -10.52 -6.26
CA LYS A 180 17.06 -11.83 -6.76
C LYS A 180 15.85 -12.68 -7.20
N ASP A 181 14.72 -12.54 -6.50
CA ASP A 181 13.49 -13.29 -6.77
C ASP A 181 12.70 -12.63 -7.91
N ILE A 182 12.78 -11.31 -8.02
CA ILE A 182 12.15 -10.52 -9.09
C ILE A 182 12.65 -10.96 -10.47
N LEU A 183 13.96 -11.20 -10.63
CA LEU A 183 14.51 -11.68 -11.90
C LEU A 183 13.91 -13.03 -12.30
N SER A 184 13.79 -13.98 -11.37
CA SER A 184 13.14 -15.27 -11.67
C SER A 184 11.64 -15.15 -11.95
N LEU A 185 10.96 -14.18 -11.36
CA LEU A 185 9.54 -13.94 -11.58
C LEU A 185 9.27 -13.26 -12.94
N LEU A 186 10.22 -12.46 -13.44
CA LEU A 186 10.07 -11.72 -14.69
C LEU A 186 10.47 -12.53 -15.93
N LEU A 187 11.44 -13.44 -15.81
CA LEU A 187 11.81 -14.39 -16.87
C LEU A 187 10.68 -15.40 -17.19
#